data_AF-A0A0Q8XQ26-F1
#
_entry.id   AF-A0A0Q8XQ26-F1
#
_cell.length_a   1.000
_cell.length_b   1.000
_cell.length_c   1.000
_cell.angle_alpha   90.00
_cell.angle_beta   90.00
_cell.angle_gamma   90.00
#
_symmetry.space_group_name_H-M   'P 1'
#
loop_
_entity.id
_entity.type
_entity.pdbx_description
1 polymer ?
#
loop_
_entity_poly.entity_id
_entity_poly.type
_entity_poly.pdbx_seq_one_letter_code
_entity_poly.pdbx_strand_id
1 'polypeptide(L)' 'MIRWLKMRRMRRAFRALPEHDRAIFGSVRFDNLDCVEAAERHGCGVEEVERVVARVLLALDGGDTRRRKRE' A
#
# COMPACT_ATOMS: atom_id res chain seq x y z
N MET A 1 6.87 -7.69 -15.59
CA MET A 1 7.61 -6.41 -15.47
C MET A 1 6.62 -5.26 -15.32
N ILE A 2 6.27 -4.89 -14.08
CA ILE A 2 5.26 -3.86 -13.81
C ILE A 2 5.85 -2.47 -14.07
N ARG A 3 5.15 -1.73 -14.92
CA ARG A 3 5.64 -0.57 -15.70
C ARG A 3 5.62 0.70 -14.82
N TRP A 4 6.81 1.27 -14.60
CA TRP A 4 7.08 2.38 -13.67
C TRP A 4 6.41 3.73 -14.00
N LEU A 5 5.65 3.87 -15.09
CA LEU A 5 5.03 5.17 -15.46
C LEU A 5 3.89 5.61 -14.53
N LYS A 6 3.25 4.71 -13.77
CA LYS A 6 2.25 5.05 -12.74
C LYS A 6 2.86 5.61 -11.44
N MET A 7 4.19 5.63 -11.32
CA MET A 7 4.93 5.90 -10.06
C MET A 7 4.86 7.34 -9.55
N ARG A 8 4.55 8.37 -10.34
CA ARG A 8 4.48 9.75 -9.80
C ARG A 8 3.25 9.98 -8.92
N ARG A 9 2.08 9.47 -9.34
CA ARG A 9 0.86 9.51 -8.52
C ARG A 9 0.97 8.55 -7.33
N MET A 10 1.48 7.34 -7.59
CA MET A 10 1.78 6.36 -6.54
C MET A 10 2.72 6.96 -5.49
N ARG A 11 3.85 7.57 -5.85
CA ARG A 11 4.79 8.18 -4.89
C ARG A 11 4.18 9.29 -4.04
N ARG A 12 3.25 10.09 -4.57
CA ARG A 12 2.55 11.12 -3.78
C ARG A 12 1.61 10.51 -2.75
N ALA A 13 0.83 9.51 -3.15
CA ALA A 13 -0.04 8.77 -2.24
C ALA A 13 0.79 7.96 -1.22
N PHE A 14 1.90 7.35 -1.66
CA PHE A 14 2.88 6.69 -0.81
C PHE A 14 3.44 7.65 0.23
N ARG A 15 3.87 8.85 -0.16
CA ARG A 15 4.35 9.88 0.79
C ARG A 15 3.29 10.37 1.78
N ALA A 16 2.01 10.15 1.52
CA ALA A 16 0.93 10.48 2.45
C ALA A 16 0.57 9.32 3.40
N LEU A 17 1.08 8.10 3.14
CA LEU A 17 0.86 6.92 3.99
C LEU A 17 1.85 6.88 5.17
N PRO A 18 1.51 6.23 6.30
CA PRO A 18 2.43 5.98 7.41
C PRO A 18 3.66 5.18 6.97
N GLU A 19 4.81 5.38 7.60
CA GLU A 19 6.04 4.63 7.28
C GLU A 19 5.89 3.12 7.49
N HIS A 20 5.12 2.71 8.51
CA HIS A 20 4.82 1.31 8.78
C HIS A 20 4.04 0.64 7.62
N ASP A 21 2.97 1.30 7.15
CA ASP A 21 2.15 0.82 6.03
C ASP A 21 2.97 0.70 4.73
N ARG A 22 3.93 1.61 4.52
CA ARG A 22 4.84 1.56 3.36
C ARG A 22 5.81 0.38 3.44
N ALA A 23 6.31 0.06 4.62
CA ALA A 23 7.26 -1.03 4.83
C ALA A 23 6.59 -2.39 4.55
N ILE A 24 5.38 -2.60 5.08
CA ILE A 24 4.59 -3.82 4.86
C ILE A 24 4.21 -3.96 3.38
N PHE A 25 3.62 -2.93 2.77
CA PHE A 25 3.27 -2.96 1.35
C PHE A 25 4.50 -3.14 0.47
N GLY A 26 5.63 -2.55 0.87
CA GLY A 26 6.89 -2.69 0.17
C GLY A 26 7.38 -4.14 0.13
N SER A 27 7.31 -4.85 1.24
CA SER A 27 7.67 -6.27 1.31
C SER A 27 6.76 -7.16 0.47
N VAL A 28 5.45 -6.94 0.48
CA VAL A 28 4.52 -7.72 -0.37
C VAL A 28 4.73 -7.43 -1.87
N ARG A 29 5.01 -6.16 -2.23
CA ARG A 29 5.00 -5.73 -3.64
C ARG A 29 6.36 -5.69 -4.31
N PHE A 30 7.44 -5.41 -3.58
CA PHE A 30 8.80 -5.32 -4.12
C PHE A 30 9.62 -6.59 -3.86
N ASP A 31 9.52 -7.16 -2.66
CA ASP A 31 10.14 -8.45 -2.34
C ASP A 31 9.30 -9.64 -2.82
N ASN A 32 8.08 -9.40 -3.32
CA ASN A 32 7.14 -10.42 -3.80
C ASN A 32 6.84 -11.51 -2.75
N LEU A 33 6.84 -11.11 -1.48
CA LEU A 33 6.51 -11.96 -0.34
C LEU A 33 5.00 -12.21 -0.28
N ASP A 34 4.64 -13.40 0.20
CA ASP A 34 3.26 -13.68 0.54
C ASP A 34 2.81 -12.86 1.76
N CYS A 35 1.50 -12.71 1.97
CA CYS A 35 0.96 -11.98 3.13
C CYS A 35 1.43 -12.60 4.46
N VAL A 36 1.62 -13.93 4.47
CA VAL A 36 2.16 -14.66 5.64
C VAL A 36 3.62 -14.28 5.88
N GLU A 37 4.46 -14.32 4.85
CA GLU A 37 5.89 -14.01 4.99
C GLU A 37 6.13 -12.53 5.32
N ALA A 38 5.28 -11.64 4.81
CA ALA A 38 5.31 -10.22 5.18
C ALA A 38 4.88 -10.01 6.64
N ALA A 39 3.86 -10.75 7.12
CA ALA A 39 3.41 -10.70 8.50
C ALA A 39 4.53 -11.13 9.46
N GLU A 40 5.19 -12.25 9.16
CA GLU A 40 6.34 -12.75 9.93
C GLU A 40 7.52 -11.77 9.90
N ARG A 41 7.84 -11.19 8.75
CA ARG A 41 8.94 -10.23 8.59
C ARG A 41 8.72 -8.93 9.37
N HIS A 42 7.48 -8.48 9.49
CA HIS A 42 7.14 -7.24 10.19
C HIS A 42 6.63 -7.46 11.62
N GLY A 43 6.55 -8.71 12.08
CA GLY A 43 6.06 -9.07 13.42
C GLY A 43 4.59 -8.71 13.63
N CYS A 44 3.80 -8.66 12.56
CA CYS A 44 2.37 -8.32 12.59
C CYS A 44 1.51 -9.51 12.17
N GLY A 45 0.19 -9.42 12.36
CA GLY A 45 -0.73 -10.46 11.91
C GLY A 45 -1.02 -10.39 10.40
N VAL A 46 -1.35 -11.52 9.78
CA VAL A 46 -1.74 -11.59 8.36
C VAL A 46 -2.92 -10.65 8.05
N GLU A 47 -3.91 -10.60 8.94
CA GLU A 47 -5.05 -9.68 8.81
C GLU A 47 -4.63 -8.21 8.83
N GLU A 48 -3.55 -7.88 9.55
CA GLU A 48 -2.99 -6.53 9.58
C GLU A 48 -2.35 -6.19 8.23
N VAL A 49 -1.59 -7.13 7.66
CA VAL A 49 -0.99 -7.00 6.33
C VAL A 49 -2.06 -6.81 5.27
N GLU A 50 -3.12 -7.61 5.28
CA GLU A 50 -4.22 -7.47 4.34
C GLU A 50 -4.95 -6.12 4.49
N ARG A 51 -5.20 -5.67 5.73
CA ARG A 51 -5.78 -4.35 6.00
C ARG A 51 -4.89 -3.22 5.48
N VAL A 52 -3.57 -3.32 5.65
CA VAL A 52 -2.60 -2.35 5.13
C VAL A 52 -2.62 -2.34 3.61
N VAL A 53 -2.57 -3.51 2.96
CA VAL A 53 -2.62 -3.62 1.50
C VAL A 53 -3.91 -3.02 0.96
N ALA A 54 -5.06 -3.35 1.54
CA ALA A 54 -6.35 -2.78 1.16
C ALA A 54 -6.37 -1.25 1.33
N ARG A 55 -5.87 -0.73 2.45
CA ARG A 55 -5.81 0.73 2.71
C ARG A 55 -4.91 1.45 1.71
N VAL A 56 -3.75 0.88 1.37
CA VAL A 56 -2.83 1.44 0.37
C VAL A 56 -3.49 1.44 -1.01
N LEU A 57 -4.13 0.34 -1.41
CA LEU A 57 -4.86 0.26 -2.68
C LEU A 57 -6.01 1.28 -2.74
N LEU A 58 -6.79 1.42 -1.67
CA LEU A 58 -7.84 2.43 -1.57
C LEU A 58 -7.31 3.86 -1.56
N ALA A 59 -6.15 4.13 -0.96
CA ALA A 59 -5.52 5.46 -1.01
C ALA A 59 -4.97 5.78 -2.41
N LEU A 60 -4.53 4.77 -3.15
CA LEU A 60 -4.06 4.88 -4.52
C LEU A 60 -5.21 5.08 -5.51
N ASP A 61 -6.34 4.41 -5.28
CA ASP A 61 -7.58 4.55 -6.06
C ASP A 61 -8.30 5.85 -5.72
N GLY A 62 -8.44 6.15 -4.42
CA GLY A 62 -9.07 7.35 -3.87
C GLY A 62 -8.31 8.65 -4.09
N GLY A 63 -7.08 8.60 -4.63
CA GLY A 63 -6.43 9.76 -5.25
C GLY A 63 -7.21 10.32 -6.45
N ASP A 64 -8.10 9.52 -7.04
CA ASP A 64 -9.05 9.91 -8.09
C ASP A 64 -10.44 10.28 -7.47
N THR A 65 -10.84 9.63 -6.37
CA THR A 65 -12.18 9.77 -5.76
C THR A 65 -12.29 10.78 -4.60
N ARG A 66 -11.22 11.50 -4.25
CA ARG A 66 -11.27 12.59 -3.24
C ARG A 66 -12.11 13.80 -3.69
N ARG A 67 -12.75 13.75 -4.86
CA ARG A 67 -13.72 14.73 -5.39
C ARG A 67 -15.17 14.48 -4.97
N ARG A 68 -15.53 13.35 -4.33
CA ARG A 68 -16.95 12.95 -4.12
C ARG A 68 -17.45 12.80 -2.67
N LYS A 69 -16.75 13.35 -1.67
CA LYS A 69 -17.25 13.41 -0.28
C LYS A 69 -17.03 14.78 0.40
N ARG A 70 -17.06 15.86 -0.40
CA ARG A 70 -17.15 17.26 0.06
C ARG A 70 -18.22 18.03 -0.73
N GLU A 71 -19.31 17.35 -1.08
CA GLU A 71 -20.52 17.96 -1.63
C GLU A 71 -21.70 17.51 -0.77
#